data_AF-A0A9E4B7T2-F1
#
_entry.id   AF-A0A9E4B7T2-F1
#
_cell.length_a   1.000
_cell.length_b   1.000
_cell.length_c   1.000
_cell.angle_alpha   90.00
_cell.angle_beta   90.00
_cell.angle_gamma   90.00
#
_symmetry.space_group_name_H-M   'P 1'
#
loop_
_entity.id
_entity.type
_entity.pdbx_description
1 polymer ?
#
loop_
_entity_poly.entity_id
_entity_poly.type
_entity_poly.pdbx_seq_one_letter_code
_entity_poly.pdbx_strand_id
1 'polypeptide(L)' 'MADYVPTPVKWVREQIELYESSGGTQGTELGGRAVIIVTHNGNQTGAIRKTALM' A
#
# COMPACT_ATOMS: atom_id res chain seq x y z
N MET A 1 -11.64 -9.63 13.16
CA MET A 1 -10.83 -8.50 12.67
C MET A 1 -9.80 -9.09 11.74
N ALA A 2 -9.83 -8.78 10.43
CA ALA A 2 -8.76 -9.22 9.55
C ALA A 2 -7.54 -8.33 9.83
N ASP A 3 -6.51 -8.90 10.46
CA ASP A 3 -5.28 -8.18 10.76
C ASP A 3 -4.64 -7.68 9.47
N TYR A 4 -4.29 -6.39 9.46
CA TYR A 4 -3.52 -5.81 8.36
C TYR A 4 -2.10 -6.35 8.46
N VAL A 5 -1.70 -7.14 7.45
CA VAL A 5 -0.32 -7.63 7.37
C VAL A 5 0.42 -6.71 6.41
N PRO A 6 1.32 -5.83 6.91
CA PRO A 6 2.08 -4.96 6.05
C PRO A 6 2.98 -5.80 5.13
N THR A 7 3.14 -5.31 3.90
CA THR A 7 4.10 -5.88 2.97
C THR A 7 5.53 -5.83 3.54
N PRO A 8 6.37 -6.85 3.28
CA PRO A 8 7.77 -6.84 3.72
C PRO A 8 8.64 -5.84 2.96
N VAL A 9 8.15 -5.31 1.84
CA VAL A 9 8.91 -4.39 0.99
C VAL A 9 8.91 -2.99 1.59
N LYS A 10 10.10 -2.48 1.95
CA LYS A 10 10.26 -1.20 2.67
C LYS A 10 9.65 -0.01 1.93
N TRP A 11 10.00 0.19 0.66
CA TRP A 11 9.51 1.33 -0.12
C TRP A 11 7.99 1.34 -0.30
N VAL A 12 7.37 0.16 -0.42
CA VAL A 12 5.90 0.04 -0.51
C VAL A 12 5.25 0.47 0.80
N ARG A 13 5.84 0.11 1.95
CA ARG A 13 5.34 0.54 3.26
C ARG A 13 5.44 2.05 3.42
N GLU A 14 6.60 2.62 3.11
CA GLU A 14 6.83 4.07 3.20
C GLU A 14 5.84 4.83 2.32
N GLN A 15 5.55 4.30 1.12
CA GLN A 15 4.59 4.91 0.21
C GLN A 15 3.15 4.80 0.69
N ILE A 16 2.75 3.64 1.24
CA ILE A 16 1.42 3.48 1.84
C ILE A 16 1.25 4.41 3.04
N GLU A 17 2.26 4.51 3.90
CA GLU A 17 2.23 5.40 5.06
C GLU A 17 2.16 6.88 4.64
N LEU A 18 2.90 7.28 3.60
CA LEU A 18 2.85 8.63 3.05
C LEU A 18 1.47 8.93 2.44
N TYR A 19 0.89 7.98 1.70
CA TYR A 19 -0.42 8.13 1.10
C TYR A 19 -1.53 8.20 2.16
N GLU A 20 -1.49 7.34 3.17
CA GLU A 20 -2.48 7.35 4.27
C GLU A 20 -2.34 8.60 5.14
N SER A 21 -1.11 9.04 5.43
CA SER A 21 -0.84 10.25 6.20
C SER A 21 -1.28 11.52 5.46
N SER A 22 -1.12 11.54 4.13
CA SER A 22 -1.51 12.68 3.29
C SER A 22 -2.96 12.64 2.78
N GLY A 23 -3.72 11.60 3.13
CA GLY A 23 -5.09 11.41 2.63
C GLY A 23 -5.16 11.24 1.11
N GLY A 24 -4.11 10.71 0.48
CA GLY A 24 -4.03 10.47 -0.96
C GLY A 24 -3.57 11.66 -1.79
N THR A 25 -2.98 12.69 -1.18
CA THR A 25 -2.43 13.87 -1.88
C THR A 25 -0.93 13.78 -2.14
N GLN A 26 -0.21 12.93 -1.39
CA GLN A 26 1.24 12.73 -1.53
C GLN A 26 1.56 11.24 -1.61
N GLY A 27 2.61 10.87 -2.37
CA GLY A 27 2.99 9.46 -2.58
C GLY A 27 2.21 8.76 -3.69
N THR A 28 1.47 9.51 -4.49
CA THR A 28 0.78 9.07 -5.72
C THR A 28 1.72 8.95 -6.92
N GLU A 29 2.99 9.35 -6.80
CA GLU A 29 3.95 9.31 -7.90
C GLU A 29 5.30 8.78 -7.41
N LEU A 30 5.86 7.79 -8.11
CA LEU A 30 7.19 7.26 -7.87
C LEU A 30 7.98 7.29 -9.19
N GLY A 31 9.03 8.10 -9.25
CA GLY A 31 9.85 8.24 -10.46
C GLY A 31 9.10 8.80 -11.69
N GLY A 32 8.07 9.64 -11.47
CA GLY A 32 7.25 10.22 -12.54
C GLY A 32 6.17 9.30 -13.10
N ARG A 33 5.89 8.18 -12.43
CA ARG A 33 4.78 7.27 -12.75
C ARG A 33 3.75 7.28 -11.63
N ALA A 34 2.48 7.26 -12.02
CA ALA A 34 1.37 7.21 -11.08
C ALA A 34 1.40 5.88 -10.31
N VAL A 35 1.21 5.97 -9.00
CA VAL A 35 1.16 4.82 -8.11
C VAL A 35 -0.21 4.72 -7.49
N ILE A 36 -0.79 3.53 -7.54
CA ILE A 36 -2.06 3.19 -6.91
C ILE A 36 -1.85 2.20 -5.77
N ILE A 37 -2.61 2.35 -4.70
CA ILE A 37 -2.61 1.40 -3.58
C ILE A 37 -3.80 0.48 -3.74
N VAL A 38 -3.51 -0.80 -3.96
CA VAL A 38 -4.53 -1.84 -4.03
C VAL A 38 -4.62 -2.54 -2.69
N THR A 39 -5.81 -2.47 -2.08
CA THR A 39 -6.15 -3.26 -0.90
C THR A 39 -6.82 -4.54 -1.36
N HIS A 40 -6.30 -5.69 -0.94
CA HIS A 40 -6.85 -7.00 -1.28
C HIS A 40 -6.80 -7.95 -0.09
N ASN A 41 -7.68 -8.95 -0.11
CA ASN A 41 -7.68 -10.02 0.88
C ASN A 41 -6.77 -11.15 0.41
N GLY A 42 -5.83 -11.56 1.28
CA GLY A 42 -4.94 -12.67 0.99
C GLY A 42 -5.69 -13.99 0.92
N ASN A 43 -5.64 -14.67 -0.24
CA ASN A 43 -6.37 -15.93 -0.45
C ASN A 43 -5.99 -17.04 0.55
N GLN A 44 -4.72 -17.10 0.96
CA GLN A 44 -4.24 -18.14 1.89
C GLN A 44 -4.42 -17.78 3.36
N THR A 45 -4.30 -16.49 3.70
CA THR A 45 -4.24 -16.03 5.10
C THR A 45 -5.51 -15.30 5.55
N GLY A 46 -6.41 -14.93 4.63
CA GLY A 46 -7.57 -14.08 4.91
C GLY A 46 -7.20 -12.67 5.38
N ALA A 47 -5.91 -12.33 5.43
CA ALA A 47 -5.42 -11.05 5.94
C ALA A 47 -5.62 -9.94 4.91
N ILE A 48 -5.88 -8.72 5.40
CA ILE A 48 -5.92 -7.53 4.54
C ILE A 48 -4.49 -7.15 4.21
N ARG A 49 -4.20 -6.97 2.92
CA ARG A 49 -2.90 -6.57 2.40
C ARG A 49 -3.04 -5.36 1.48
N LYS A 50 -2.08 -4.46 1.57
CA LYS A 50 -1.96 -3.28 0.72
C LYS A 50 -0.70 -3.40 -0.12
N THR A 51 -0.84 -3.23 -1.43
CA THR A 51 0.26 -3.27 -2.39
C THR A 51 0.24 -2.00 -3.21
N ALA A 52 1.38 -1.33 -3.34
CA ALA A 52 1.56 -0.23 -4.28
C ALA A 52 1.90 -0.79 -5.66
N LEU A 53 1.18 -0.35 -6.70
CA LEU A 53 1.44 -0.68 -8.10
C LEU A 53 1.84 0.58 -8.85
N MET A 54 2.84 0.45 -9.72
CA MET A 54 3.31 1.49 -10.66
C MET A 54 2.83 1.21 -12.08
#